data_AF-A0A2N0ZRP0-F1
#
_entry.id   AF-A0A2N0ZRP0-F1
#
_cell.length_a   1.000
_cell.length_b   1.000
_cell.length_c   1.000
_cell.angle_alpha   90.00
_cell.angle_beta   90.00
_cell.angle_gamma   90.00
#
_symmetry.space_group_name_H-M   'P 1'
#
loop_
_entity.id
_entity.type
_entity.pdbx_description
1 polymer ?
#
loop_
_entity_poly.entity_id
_entity_poly.type
_entity_poly.pdbx_seq_one_letter_code
_entity_poly.pdbx_strand_id
1 'polypeptide(L)'
;MHTLTKFATALPALALLSACATTVPTTPESSNTPASESVTNAAYDRMAPAPYTCTDDSKIMAKQSINKKQVMLNATLPKVNWADQPIILNGGVQGDTASYVNESNSEVVYAWHMKGDKGIFAMKWADGKEYQVNCQIGR
;
A
#
# COMPACT_ATOMS: atom_id res chain seq x y z
N MET A 1 43.70 30.27 20.06
CA MET A 1 42.63 31.25 20.39
C MET A 1 41.44 30.91 19.51
N HIS A 2 40.59 29.96 19.89
CA HIS A 2 39.42 30.06 20.76
C HIS A 2 38.37 31.07 20.28
N THR A 3 37.24 30.55 19.77
CA THR A 3 35.93 30.78 20.40
C THR A 3 34.95 29.70 19.95
N LEU A 4 34.68 28.75 20.87
CA LEU A 4 33.59 27.78 20.80
C LEU A 4 32.39 28.42 21.50
N THR A 5 31.33 28.74 20.75
CA THR A 5 30.08 29.25 21.33
C THR A 5 29.18 28.08 21.68
N LYS A 6 29.09 27.77 22.98
CA LYS A 6 28.12 26.85 23.57
C LYS A 6 26.74 27.50 23.57
N PHE A 7 25.74 26.81 23.03
CA PHE A 7 24.33 27.08 23.34
C PHE A 7 23.85 26.01 24.33
N ALA A 8 23.46 26.48 25.50
CA ALA A 8 22.77 25.71 26.53
C ALA A 8 21.34 26.24 26.65
N THR A 9 20.46 25.42 27.25
CA THR A 9 19.09 25.71 27.71
C THR A 9 18.00 25.57 26.63
N ALA A 10 16.82 24.99 26.89
CA ALA A 10 16.30 24.22 28.02
C ALA A 10 15.19 23.29 27.48
N LEU A 11 15.04 22.11 28.09
CA LEU A 11 14.03 21.10 27.77
C LEU A 11 12.65 21.53 28.33
N PRO A 12 11.56 21.59 27.54
CA PRO A 12 10.23 21.69 28.09
C PRO A 12 9.76 20.31 28.56
N ALA A 13 9.34 20.26 29.82
CA ALA A 13 8.89 19.07 30.54
C ALA A 13 7.65 18.42 29.90
N LEU A 14 7.64 17.09 29.91
CA LEU A 14 6.49 16.23 29.61
C LEU A 14 5.38 16.46 30.64
N ALA A 15 4.25 17.01 30.21
CA ALA A 15 3.00 16.96 30.97
C ALA A 15 2.22 15.70 30.57
N LEU A 16 2.34 14.65 31.37
CA LEU A 16 1.49 13.45 31.27
C LEU A 16 0.14 13.75 31.93
N LEU A 17 -0.90 13.98 31.13
CA LEU A 17 -2.28 14.00 31.62
C LEU A 17 -2.77 12.55 31.70
N SER A 18 -2.60 11.91 32.86
CA SER A 18 -3.29 10.67 33.21
C SER A 18 -4.73 10.97 33.59
N ALA A 19 -5.64 10.92 32.62
CA ALA A 19 -7.07 10.83 32.89
C ALA A 19 -7.47 9.36 32.99
N CYS A 20 -7.50 8.81 34.20
CA CYS A 20 -8.20 7.56 34.49
C CYS A 20 -9.70 7.85 34.56
N ALA A 21 -10.43 7.55 33.50
CA ALA A 21 -11.89 7.48 33.56
C ALA A 21 -12.29 6.14 34.19
N THR A 22 -12.74 6.19 35.44
CA THR A 22 -13.42 5.08 36.09
C THR A 22 -14.78 4.90 35.44
N THR A 23 -14.95 3.90 34.57
CA THR A 23 -16.27 3.44 34.13
C THR A 23 -16.58 2.09 34.75
N VAL A 24 -17.60 2.10 35.60
CA VAL A 24 -18.25 0.93 36.19
C VAL A 24 -18.83 0.04 35.08
N PRO A 25 -18.71 -1.30 35.15
CA PRO A 25 -19.27 -2.17 34.14
C PRO A 25 -20.77 -2.36 34.38
N THR A 26 -21.60 -1.85 33.47
CA THR A 26 -23.02 -2.22 33.40
C THR A 26 -23.24 -2.96 32.10
N THR A 27 -23.38 -4.28 32.18
CA THR A 27 -24.04 -5.09 31.15
C THR A 27 -25.54 -5.03 31.48
N PRO A 28 -26.44 -4.73 30.50
CA PRO A 28 -27.00 -5.80 29.69
C PRO A 28 -27.34 -5.46 28.22
N GLU A 29 -27.45 -6.55 27.46
CA GLU A 29 -28.30 -6.76 26.27
C GLU A 29 -28.07 -5.99 24.96
N SER A 30 -27.53 -6.76 23.99
CA SER A 30 -28.04 -6.97 22.63
C SER A 30 -28.79 -5.84 21.90
N SER A 31 -28.15 -5.47 20.79
CA SER A 31 -28.72 -5.44 19.43
C SER A 31 -28.76 -4.06 18.77
N ASN A 32 -28.09 -4.03 17.61
CA ASN A 32 -28.21 -3.06 16.52
C ASN A 32 -27.70 -1.64 16.79
N THR A 33 -26.37 -1.49 16.87
CA THR A 33 -25.71 -0.26 16.43
C THR A 33 -24.85 -0.63 15.21
N PRO A 34 -25.05 -0.03 14.02
CA PRO A 34 -24.14 -0.24 12.92
C PRO A 34 -22.75 0.16 13.41
N ALA A 35 -21.80 -0.77 13.37
CA ALA A 35 -20.41 -0.44 13.57
C ALA A 35 -20.12 0.72 12.61
N SER A 36 -19.75 1.89 13.16
CA SER A 36 -19.09 2.91 12.36
C SER A 36 -17.82 2.25 11.86
N GLU A 37 -17.89 1.67 10.66
CA GLU A 37 -16.74 1.31 9.87
C GLU A 37 -15.92 2.59 9.79
N SER A 38 -14.84 2.63 10.57
CA SER A 38 -13.77 3.58 10.34
C SER A 38 -13.40 3.38 8.88
N VAL A 39 -13.83 4.29 8.01
CA VAL A 39 -13.54 4.26 6.58
C VAL A 39 -12.03 4.42 6.48
N THR A 40 -11.31 3.30 6.50
CA THR A 40 -9.90 3.29 6.16
C THR A 40 -9.85 3.77 4.73
N ASN A 41 -9.12 4.86 4.51
CA ASN A 41 -9.17 5.70 3.32
C ASN A 41 -9.02 4.93 1.98
N ALA A 42 -8.49 3.71 2.01
CA ALA A 42 -8.30 2.86 0.85
C ALA A 42 -9.53 2.02 0.43
N ALA A 43 -10.39 1.59 1.36
CA ALA A 43 -11.60 0.77 1.15
C ALA A 43 -11.53 -0.24 -0.03
N TYR A 44 -10.51 -1.11 -0.01
CA TYR A 44 -10.27 -2.07 -1.09
C TYR A 44 -11.45 -3.02 -1.27
N ASP A 45 -12.02 -3.55 -0.20
CA ASP A 45 -13.15 -4.48 -0.16
C ASP A 45 -14.28 -4.13 -1.14
N ARG A 46 -14.51 -2.84 -1.37
CA ARG A 46 -15.57 -2.29 -2.23
C ARG A 46 -15.23 -2.27 -3.72
N MET A 47 -14.00 -2.64 -4.11
CA MET A 47 -13.54 -2.63 -5.50
C MET A 47 -13.36 -4.05 -6.07
N ALA A 48 -13.80 -4.25 -7.31
CA ALA A 48 -13.57 -5.51 -8.01
C ALA A 48 -12.11 -5.60 -8.50
N PRO A 49 -11.42 -6.74 -8.31
CA PRO A 49 -10.11 -6.95 -8.90
C PRO A 49 -10.21 -7.05 -10.42
N ALA A 50 -9.31 -6.39 -11.14
CA ALA A 50 -9.16 -6.51 -12.57
C ALA A 50 -8.16 -7.64 -12.91
N PRO A 51 -8.56 -8.65 -13.70
CA PRO A 51 -7.69 -9.74 -14.06
C PRO A 51 -6.79 -9.40 -15.25
N TYR A 52 -5.48 -9.53 -15.07
CA TYR A 52 -4.49 -9.40 -16.14
C TYR A 52 -3.81 -10.72 -16.44
N THR A 53 -3.73 -11.06 -17.72
CA THR A 53 -2.81 -12.07 -18.25
C THR A 53 -1.57 -11.35 -18.74
N CYS A 54 -0.40 -11.87 -18.37
CA CYS A 54 0.87 -11.24 -18.66
C CYS A 54 1.80 -12.18 -19.43
N THR A 55 2.88 -11.63 -19.97
CA THR A 55 3.99 -12.42 -20.53
C THR A 55 4.53 -13.41 -19.50
N ASP A 56 5.23 -14.45 -19.96
CA ASP A 56 5.84 -15.47 -19.10
C ASP A 56 4.81 -16.25 -18.25
N ASP A 57 3.62 -16.50 -18.83
CA ASP A 57 2.51 -17.20 -18.18
C ASP A 57 2.10 -16.59 -16.83
N SER A 58 2.42 -15.32 -16.63
CA SER A 58 2.21 -14.60 -15.40
C SER A 58 0.78 -14.05 -15.32
N LYS A 59 0.28 -13.87 -14.10
CA LYS A 59 -1.07 -13.36 -13.83
C LYS A 59 -1.02 -12.33 -12.73
N ILE A 60 -1.78 -11.25 -12.90
CA ILE A 60 -1.88 -10.19 -11.89
C ILE A 60 -3.35 -9.84 -11.68
N MET A 61 -3.83 -9.97 -10.45
CA MET A 61 -5.10 -9.39 -10.04
C MET A 61 -4.83 -8.02 -9.44
N ALA A 62 -5.26 -6.96 -10.12
CA ALA A 62 -5.03 -5.59 -9.67
C ALA A 62 -6.32 -5.01 -9.07
N LYS A 63 -6.25 -4.60 -7.81
CA LYS A 63 -7.38 -4.03 -7.06
C LYS A 63 -7.04 -2.63 -6.58
N GLN A 64 -7.48 -1.63 -7.34
CA GLN A 64 -7.27 -0.22 -7.01
C GLN A 64 -8.14 0.16 -5.80
N SER A 65 -7.57 0.97 -4.90
CA SER A 65 -8.30 1.58 -3.79
C SER A 65 -9.34 2.59 -4.30
N ILE A 66 -10.39 2.85 -3.51
CA ILE A 66 -11.47 3.77 -3.89
C ILE A 66 -10.97 5.21 -4.11
N ASN A 67 -9.98 5.63 -3.31
CA ASN A 67 -9.35 6.95 -3.43
C ASN A 67 -8.26 7.00 -4.50
N LYS A 68 -7.99 5.87 -5.18
CA LYS A 68 -7.01 5.70 -6.26
C LYS A 68 -5.57 5.99 -5.85
N LYS A 69 -5.26 6.08 -4.55
CA LYS A 69 -3.90 6.37 -4.06
C LYS A 69 -3.05 5.12 -3.86
N GLN A 70 -3.67 3.95 -3.92
CA GLN A 70 -3.01 2.68 -3.73
C GLN A 70 -3.62 1.61 -4.62
N VAL A 71 -2.83 0.56 -4.87
CA VAL A 71 -3.29 -0.68 -5.52
C VAL A 71 -2.80 -1.87 -4.72
N MET A 72 -3.67 -2.85 -4.54
CA MET A 72 -3.30 -4.17 -4.06
C MET A 72 -3.20 -5.09 -5.27
N LEU A 73 -2.03 -5.71 -5.44
CA LEU A 73 -1.79 -6.72 -6.45
C LEU A 73 -1.80 -8.09 -5.79
N ASN A 74 -2.33 -9.07 -6.49
CA ASN A 74 -2.03 -10.46 -6.25
C ASN A 74 -1.33 -11.02 -7.48
N ALA A 75 -0.03 -11.32 -7.37
CA ALA A 75 0.83 -11.63 -8.51
C ALA A 75 1.30 -13.08 -8.49
N THR A 76 1.06 -13.79 -9.58
CA THR A 76 1.66 -15.09 -9.88
C THR A 76 2.67 -14.90 -11.01
N LEU A 77 3.95 -15.10 -10.69
CA LEU A 77 5.09 -14.86 -11.60
C LEU A 77 5.99 -16.11 -11.61
N PRO A 78 5.75 -17.09 -12.51
CA PRO A 78 6.43 -18.38 -12.49
C PRO A 78 7.96 -18.28 -12.59
N LYS A 79 8.50 -17.34 -13.38
CA LYS A 79 9.95 -17.17 -13.55
C LYS A 79 10.71 -16.74 -12.29
N VAL A 80 10.00 -16.19 -11.30
CA VAL A 80 10.59 -15.81 -10.00
C VAL A 80 9.99 -16.63 -8.85
N ASN A 81 9.34 -17.76 -9.17
CA ASN A 81 8.71 -18.68 -8.21
C ASN A 81 7.68 -18.01 -7.29
N TRP A 82 6.93 -17.03 -7.79
CA TRP A 82 5.85 -16.41 -7.05
C TRP A 82 4.52 -17.05 -7.39
N ALA A 83 3.77 -17.43 -6.36
CA ALA A 83 2.40 -17.91 -6.45
C ALA A 83 1.53 -17.05 -5.54
N ASP A 84 0.58 -16.33 -6.14
CA ASP A 84 -0.38 -15.46 -5.43
C ASP A 84 0.27 -14.57 -4.36
N GLN A 85 1.35 -13.89 -4.74
CA GLN A 85 2.06 -12.99 -3.84
C GLN A 85 1.30 -11.65 -3.71
N PRO A 86 0.87 -11.27 -2.51
CA PRO A 86 0.20 -9.99 -2.28
C PRO A 86 1.22 -8.84 -2.20
N ILE A 87 0.92 -7.72 -2.86
CA ILE A 87 1.78 -6.53 -2.89
C ILE A 87 0.91 -5.30 -2.80
N ILE A 88 1.26 -4.36 -1.93
CA ILE A 88 0.59 -3.06 -1.83
C ILE A 88 1.54 -2.00 -2.36
N LEU A 89 1.07 -1.22 -3.34
CA LEU A 89 1.82 -0.14 -3.96
C LEU A 89 1.06 1.18 -3.78
N ASN A 90 1.80 2.28 -3.63
CA ASN A 90 1.25 3.63 -3.49
C ASN A 90 1.43 4.40 -4.79
N GLY A 91 0.52 5.32 -5.09
CA GLY A 91 0.60 6.08 -6.33
C GLY A 91 -0.69 6.83 -6.64
N GLY A 92 -1.06 6.84 -7.93
CA GLY A 92 -2.18 7.65 -8.40
C GLY A 92 -2.63 7.34 -9.82
N VAL A 93 -3.75 7.96 -10.19
CA VAL A 93 -4.34 7.91 -11.53
C VAL A 93 -4.35 9.31 -12.11
N GLN A 94 -3.91 9.45 -13.37
CA GLN A 94 -3.96 10.68 -14.14
C GLN A 94 -4.50 10.39 -15.54
N GLY A 95 -5.71 10.87 -15.83
CA GLY A 95 -6.38 10.57 -17.10
C GLY A 95 -6.64 9.07 -17.27
N ASP A 96 -6.15 8.50 -18.37
CA ASP A 96 -6.21 7.07 -18.71
C ASP A 96 -5.02 6.26 -18.17
N THR A 97 -4.10 6.91 -17.46
CA THR A 97 -2.89 6.29 -16.90
C THR A 97 -2.98 6.15 -15.39
N ALA A 98 -2.34 5.10 -14.87
CA ALA A 98 -2.14 4.93 -13.44
C ALA A 98 -0.73 4.43 -13.17
N SER A 99 -0.14 4.85 -12.06
CA SER A 99 1.22 4.50 -11.68
C SER A 99 1.29 4.27 -10.17
N TYR A 100 1.84 3.13 -9.77
CA TYR A 100 1.97 2.74 -8.37
C TYR A 100 3.33 2.09 -8.12
N VAL A 101 3.98 2.43 -7.01
CA VAL A 101 5.31 1.97 -6.61
C VAL A 101 5.38 1.75 -5.09
N ASN A 102 6.31 0.92 -4.61
CA ASN A 102 6.66 0.85 -3.19
C ASN A 102 7.89 1.75 -2.92
N GLU A 103 7.66 3.03 -2.63
CA GLU A 103 8.73 4.02 -2.48
C GLU A 103 9.67 3.83 -1.25
N SER A 104 9.73 2.66 -0.61
CA SER A 104 10.46 2.49 0.66
C SER A 104 10.98 1.07 0.92
N ASN A 105 11.42 0.33 -0.09
CA ASN A 105 12.09 -0.96 0.11
C ASN A 105 13.51 -0.91 -0.46
N SER A 106 14.52 -1.15 0.39
CA SER A 106 15.94 -1.13 0.02
C SER A 106 16.44 -2.39 -0.68
N GLU A 107 15.67 -3.48 -0.62
CA GLU A 107 16.02 -4.77 -1.22
C GLU A 107 15.45 -4.91 -2.64
N VAL A 108 14.20 -4.48 -2.84
CA VAL A 108 13.52 -4.57 -4.13
C VAL A 108 12.42 -3.52 -4.30
N VAL A 109 12.47 -2.83 -5.44
CA VAL A 109 11.45 -1.89 -5.89
C VAL A 109 10.51 -2.61 -6.85
N TYR A 110 9.21 -2.45 -6.62
CA TYR A 110 8.10 -2.92 -7.42
C TYR A 110 7.38 -1.73 -8.02
N ALA A 111 7.02 -1.85 -9.29
CA ALA A 111 6.24 -0.85 -9.99
C ALA A 111 5.11 -1.50 -10.78
N TRP A 112 3.94 -0.88 -10.73
CA TRP A 112 2.77 -1.23 -11.52
C TRP A 112 2.26 0.01 -12.24
N HIS A 113 2.31 -0.04 -13.56
CA HIS A 113 1.84 1.03 -14.43
C HIS A 113 0.73 0.51 -15.33
N MET A 114 -0.32 1.30 -15.53
CA MET A 114 -1.44 0.97 -16.40
C MET A 114 -1.72 2.10 -17.38
N LYS A 115 -2.19 1.73 -18.57
CA LYS A 115 -2.79 2.65 -19.54
C LYS A 115 -3.91 1.92 -20.30
N GLY A 116 -5.14 2.36 -20.11
CA GLY A 116 -6.32 1.63 -20.61
C GLY A 116 -6.31 0.17 -20.13
N ASP A 117 -6.46 -0.78 -21.06
CA ASP A 117 -6.52 -2.22 -20.76
C ASP A 117 -5.13 -2.89 -20.63
N LYS A 118 -4.04 -2.11 -20.70
CA LYS A 118 -2.67 -2.60 -20.64
C LYS A 118 -2.02 -2.27 -19.30
N GLY A 119 -1.14 -3.15 -18.85
CA GLY A 119 -0.36 -2.97 -17.63
C GLY A 119 1.08 -3.42 -17.79
N ILE A 120 1.97 -2.91 -16.95
CA ILE A 120 3.36 -3.34 -16.83
C ILE A 120 3.65 -3.51 -15.34
N PHE A 121 4.10 -4.71 -14.95
CA PHE A 121 4.65 -4.95 -13.63
C PHE A 121 6.16 -5.12 -13.74
N ALA A 122 6.91 -4.38 -12.94
CA ALA A 122 8.36 -4.39 -12.93
C ALA A 122 8.90 -4.58 -11.51
N MET A 123 10.03 -5.26 -11.42
CA MET A 123 10.80 -5.52 -10.20
C MET A 123 12.25 -5.12 -10.47
N LYS A 124 12.86 -4.39 -9.54
CA LYS A 124 14.28 -4.03 -9.56
C LYS A 124 14.89 -4.32 -8.20
N TRP A 125 15.84 -5.25 -8.15
CA TRP A 125 16.54 -5.62 -6.92
C TRP A 125 17.74 -4.68 -6.69
N ALA A 126 18.20 -4.62 -5.44
CA ALA A 126 19.34 -3.78 -5.02
C ALA A 126 20.66 -4.15 -5.73
N ASP A 127 20.79 -5.41 -6.18
CA ASP A 127 21.94 -5.90 -6.95
C ASP A 127 21.91 -5.46 -8.43
N GLY A 128 20.87 -4.73 -8.85
CA GLY A 128 20.69 -4.24 -10.21
C GLY A 128 19.98 -5.23 -11.14
N LYS A 129 19.60 -6.43 -10.68
CA LYS A 129 18.75 -7.33 -11.44
C LYS A 129 17.40 -6.67 -11.69
N GLU A 130 16.83 -6.91 -12.88
CA GLU A 130 15.52 -6.41 -13.26
C GLU A 130 14.66 -7.54 -13.83
N TYR A 131 13.36 -7.48 -13.58
CA TYR A 131 12.36 -8.38 -14.14
C TYR A 131 11.11 -7.57 -14.47
N GLN A 132 10.49 -7.85 -15.61
CA GLN A 132 9.29 -7.15 -16.06
C GLN A 132 8.37 -8.11 -16.79
N VAL A 133 7.07 -7.93 -16.59
CA VAL A 133 6.03 -8.54 -17.42
C VAL A 133 5.12 -7.47 -18.02
N ASN A 134 4.74 -7.70 -19.27
CA ASN A 134 3.73 -6.90 -19.96
C ASN A 134 2.39 -7.61 -19.84
N CYS A 135 1.36 -6.87 -19.49
CA CYS A 135 0.07 -7.39 -19.08
C CYS A 135 -1.05 -6.76 -19.91
N GLN A 136 -2.11 -7.53 -20.12
CA GLN A 136 -3.35 -7.05 -20.72
C GLN A 136 -4.54 -7.63 -19.97
N ILE A 137 -5.62 -6.85 -19.84
CA ILE A 137 -6.87 -7.36 -19.27
C ILE A 137 -7.33 -8.56 -20.11
N GLY A 138 -7.43 -9.72 -19.46
CA GLY A 138 -8.02 -10.92 -20.04
C GLY A 138 -9.53 -10.86 -19.87
N ARG A 139 -10.27 -10.86 -20.99
CA ARG A 139 -11.68 -11.29 -20.97
C ARG A 139 -11.76 -12.80 -21.04
#